data_AF-A0A9P4TG77-F1
#
_entry.id   AF-A0A9P4TG77-F1
#
_cell.length_a   1.000
_cell.length_b   1.000
_cell.length_c   1.000
_cell.angle_alpha   90.00
_cell.angle_beta   90.00
_cell.angle_gamma   90.00
#
_symmetry.space_group_name_H-M   'P 1'
#
loop_
_entity.id
_entity.type
_entity.pdbx_description
1 polymer ?
#
loop_
_entity_poly.entity_id
_entity_poly.type
_entity_poly.pdbx_seq_one_letter_code
_entity_poly.pdbx_strand_id
1 'polypeptide(L)'
;MPHAFSPEPDVSSFQGEKLYVNDGLLKSEQVGALKQSSPDMPLEELNRRYEEDGYVFLKGLLPRADVLKAREEYFKMLAPSGVLKPGTDAVEGIFDPERDPADFPGIGAGATGGNGRPGEETAKKFVDLALQAHYADWYKEKFCKHPVLKDFVARMTGWGDENTMTVRRTLLRNNTPGNKAIGVHYDQIFLRYGEPTSVTAWVPVGDVSLTGGGLIYLENGHTLGREVEADFTAKAKASGMTEEEARVGTDLRFVDSSKPWDKRWDKDYTFDDGV
;
A
#
# COMPACT_ATOMS: atom_id res chain seq x y z
N MET A 1 20.51 33.59 31.96
CA MET A 1 21.33 33.30 30.77
C MET A 1 20.76 32.04 30.13
N PRO A 2 20.42 32.10 28.84
CA PRO A 2 19.44 31.22 28.23
C PRO A 2 20.10 29.92 27.77
N HIS A 3 19.46 28.79 27.98
CA HIS A 3 19.56 27.77 26.94
C HIS A 3 18.56 28.19 25.87
N ALA A 4 19.05 29.02 24.96
CA ALA A 4 18.41 29.19 23.67
C ALA A 4 18.29 27.79 23.09
N PHE A 5 17.06 27.27 23.00
CA PHE A 5 16.76 26.29 21.98
C PHE A 5 17.10 27.00 20.67
N SER A 6 18.29 26.71 20.15
CA SER A 6 18.55 26.96 18.75
C SER A 6 17.46 26.17 18.02
N PRO A 7 16.66 26.79 17.13
CA PRO A 7 15.83 25.99 16.25
C PRO A 7 16.79 25.04 15.54
N GLU A 8 16.62 23.73 15.71
CA GLU A 8 17.40 22.78 14.93
C GLU A 8 17.28 23.20 13.47
N PRO A 9 18.41 23.36 12.76
CA PRO A 9 18.38 23.82 11.37
C PRO A 9 17.48 22.86 10.61
N ASP A 10 16.44 23.38 9.95
CA ASP A 10 15.36 22.64 9.30
C ASP A 10 15.89 21.35 8.60
N VAL A 11 15.79 20.21 9.29
CA VAL A 11 16.54 18.99 8.95
C VAL A 11 15.77 18.27 7.84
N SER A 12 16.27 18.36 6.60
CA SER A 12 15.60 17.78 5.42
C SER A 12 15.46 16.27 5.55
N SER A 13 14.30 15.70 5.23
CA SER A 13 14.12 14.24 5.26
C SER A 13 14.85 13.56 4.12
N PHE A 14 14.72 14.02 2.88
CA PHE A 14 15.49 13.44 1.77
C PHE A 14 15.42 14.37 0.55
N GLN A 15 16.56 14.69 -0.07
CA GLN A 15 16.62 15.57 -1.25
C GLN A 15 15.88 16.92 -1.09
N GLY A 16 15.93 17.52 0.10
CA GLY A 16 15.28 18.81 0.38
C GLY A 16 13.79 18.71 0.74
N GLU A 17 13.21 17.51 0.71
CA GLU A 17 11.79 17.27 1.06
C GLU A 17 11.64 16.78 2.51
N LYS A 18 10.45 16.99 3.08
CA LYS A 18 10.07 16.47 4.42
C LYS A 18 9.17 15.25 4.26
N LEU A 19 9.57 14.13 4.84
CA LEU A 19 8.91 12.83 4.74
C LEU A 19 8.45 12.40 6.12
N TYR A 20 7.17 12.04 6.22
CA TYR A 20 6.54 11.68 7.49
C TYR A 20 6.07 10.23 7.47
N VAL A 21 6.28 9.55 8.58
CA VAL A 21 5.62 8.27 8.94
C VAL A 21 4.75 8.50 10.17
N ASN A 22 4.06 7.47 10.65
CA ASN A 22 3.17 7.59 11.80
C ASN A 22 3.87 8.05 13.08
N ASP A 23 5.17 7.76 13.21
CA ASP A 23 6.00 8.16 14.34
C ASP A 23 6.58 9.58 14.20
N GLY A 24 6.30 10.27 13.10
CA GLY A 24 6.70 11.66 12.85
C GLY A 24 7.62 11.83 11.63
N LEU A 25 8.37 12.94 11.64
CA LEU A 25 9.31 13.30 10.59
C LEU A 25 10.50 12.32 10.57
N LEU A 26 10.81 11.77 9.40
CA LEU A 26 12.03 10.98 9.20
C LEU A 26 13.25 11.90 9.16
N LYS A 27 14.28 11.54 9.92
CA LYS A 27 15.60 12.19 9.88
C LYS A 27 16.37 11.75 8.64
N SER A 28 17.31 12.58 8.19
CA SER A 28 18.12 12.33 6.99
C SER A 28 18.86 10.98 7.00
N GLU A 29 19.29 10.52 8.17
CA GLU A 29 20.00 9.25 8.35
C GLU A 29 19.07 8.03 8.37
N GLN A 30 17.75 8.23 8.44
CA GLN A 30 16.75 7.17 8.50
C GLN A 30 16.13 6.84 7.14
N VAL A 31 16.55 7.50 6.07
CA VAL A 31 15.91 7.39 4.77
C VAL A 31 16.92 7.48 3.63
N GLY A 32 16.69 6.67 2.60
CA GLY A 32 17.48 6.62 1.39
C GLY A 32 16.63 6.32 0.16
N ALA A 33 17.25 6.39 -1.02
CA ALA A 33 16.56 6.05 -2.26
C ALA A 33 16.43 4.53 -2.44
N LEU A 34 15.30 4.10 -2.99
CA LEU A 34 15.18 2.74 -3.52
C LEU A 34 16.15 2.53 -4.70
N LYS A 35 16.72 1.33 -4.76
CA LYS A 35 17.65 0.92 -5.82
C LYS A 35 16.90 0.66 -7.12
N GLN A 36 17.03 1.59 -8.06
CA GLN A 36 16.38 1.48 -9.36
C GLN A 36 16.91 0.27 -10.15
N SER A 37 15.98 -0.41 -10.81
CA SER A 37 16.20 -1.57 -11.67
C SER A 37 15.47 -1.37 -13.02
N SER A 38 15.99 -1.99 -14.07
CA SER A 38 15.35 -2.02 -15.39
C SER A 38 14.76 -3.41 -15.66
N PRO A 39 13.62 -3.52 -16.37
CA PRO A 39 13.09 -4.80 -16.85
C PRO A 39 14.06 -5.60 -17.74
N ASP A 40 15.04 -4.92 -18.35
CA ASP A 40 16.04 -5.54 -19.24
C ASP A 40 17.25 -6.12 -18.49
N MET A 41 17.33 -5.96 -17.17
CA MET A 41 18.41 -6.56 -16.39
C MET A 41 18.31 -8.10 -16.40
N PRO A 42 19.45 -8.81 -16.27
CA PRO A 42 19.43 -10.27 -16.13
C PRO A 42 18.51 -10.71 -15.00
N LEU A 43 17.71 -11.75 -15.23
CA LEU A 43 16.77 -12.26 -14.22
C LEU A 43 17.50 -12.71 -12.96
N GLU A 44 18.71 -13.24 -13.07
CA GLU A 44 19.53 -13.62 -11.91
C GLU A 44 19.86 -12.40 -11.02
N GLU A 45 20.13 -11.24 -11.61
CA GLU A 45 20.41 -10.01 -10.85
C GLU A 45 19.13 -9.43 -10.23
N LEU A 46 18.00 -9.50 -10.93
CA LEU A 46 16.70 -9.08 -10.39
C LEU A 46 16.30 -9.96 -9.21
N ASN A 47 16.50 -11.27 -9.31
CA ASN A 47 16.23 -12.22 -8.24
C ASN A 47 17.17 -12.00 -7.06
N ARG A 48 18.47 -11.79 -7.32
CA ARG A 48 19.43 -11.48 -6.26
C ARG A 48 19.02 -10.23 -5.48
N ARG A 49 18.62 -9.15 -6.17
CA ARG A 49 18.09 -7.93 -5.52
C ARG A 49 16.82 -8.18 -4.74
N TYR A 50 15.89 -8.96 -5.29
CA TYR A 50 14.65 -9.29 -4.59
C TYR A 50 14.91 -10.04 -3.28
N GLU A 51 15.83 -11.00 -3.28
CA GLU A 51 16.20 -11.76 -2.08
C GLU A 51 16.98 -10.92 -1.05
N GLU A 52 17.95 -10.13 -1.52
CA GLU A 52 18.77 -9.27 -0.65
C GLU A 52 17.96 -8.10 -0.07
N ASP A 53 17.28 -7.34 -0.92
CA ASP A 53 16.64 -6.07 -0.57
C ASP A 53 15.16 -6.24 -0.17
N GLY A 54 14.53 -7.36 -0.52
CA GLY A 54 13.10 -7.62 -0.27
C GLY A 54 12.16 -6.95 -1.28
N TYR A 55 12.70 -6.29 -2.31
CA TYR A 55 11.94 -5.63 -3.37
C TYR A 55 12.75 -5.52 -4.67
N VAL A 56 12.07 -5.20 -5.77
CA VAL A 56 12.70 -4.70 -7.00
C VAL A 56 11.97 -3.44 -7.46
N PHE A 57 12.67 -2.31 -7.51
CA PHE A 57 12.09 -1.06 -8.01
C PHE A 57 12.29 -0.91 -9.52
N LEU A 58 11.32 -1.39 -10.30
CA LEU A 58 11.39 -1.39 -11.76
C LEU A 58 10.90 -0.09 -12.38
N LYS A 59 11.70 0.48 -13.27
CA LYS A 59 11.30 1.61 -14.12
C LYS A 59 10.96 1.13 -15.52
N GLY A 60 9.78 1.52 -16.03
CA GLY A 60 9.42 1.29 -17.43
C GLY A 60 8.91 -0.12 -17.78
N LEU A 61 8.45 -0.90 -16.79
CA LEU A 61 7.85 -2.21 -17.07
C LEU A 61 6.56 -2.11 -17.88
N LEU A 62 5.61 -1.28 -17.43
CA LEU A 62 4.34 -1.09 -18.12
C LEU A 62 4.42 0.01 -19.18
N PRO A 63 3.76 -0.15 -20.34
CA PRO A 63 3.66 0.92 -21.32
C PRO A 63 3.01 2.16 -20.70
N ARG A 64 3.65 3.33 -20.84
CA ARG A 64 3.15 4.59 -20.25
C ARG A 64 1.74 4.93 -20.72
N ALA A 65 1.41 4.63 -21.98
CA ALA A 65 0.08 4.88 -22.54
C ALA A 65 -1.02 4.10 -21.80
N ASP A 66 -0.77 2.85 -21.42
CA ASP A 66 -1.75 2.01 -20.71
C ASP A 66 -1.94 2.50 -19.27
N VAL A 67 -0.87 2.92 -18.62
CA VAL A 67 -0.92 3.55 -17.29
C VAL A 67 -1.71 4.86 -17.32
N LEU A 68 -1.43 5.74 -18.28
CA LEU A 68 -2.15 7.02 -18.40
C LEU A 68 -3.61 6.84 -18.79
N LYS A 69 -3.94 5.81 -19.57
CA LYS A 69 -5.34 5.47 -19.86
C LYS A 69 -6.08 5.05 -18.59
N ALA A 70 -5.49 4.16 -17.78
CA ALA A 70 -6.08 3.78 -16.49
C ALA A 70 -6.23 4.99 -15.56
N ARG A 71 -5.23 5.88 -15.51
CA ARG A 71 -5.28 7.15 -14.77
C ARG A 71 -6.45 8.03 -15.21
N GLU A 72 -6.61 8.23 -16.52
CA GLU A 72 -7.67 9.05 -17.09
C GLU A 72 -9.06 8.48 -16.78
N GLU A 73 -9.26 7.16 -16.95
CA GLU A 73 -10.52 6.48 -16.62
C GLU A 73 -10.86 6.63 -15.13
N TYR A 74 -9.87 6.46 -14.25
CA TYR A 74 -10.05 6.64 -12.81
C TYR A 74 -10.52 8.05 -12.46
N PHE A 75 -9.83 9.08 -12.96
CA PHE A 75 -10.17 10.45 -12.64
C PHE A 75 -11.43 10.95 -13.34
N LYS A 76 -11.77 10.46 -14.55
CA LYS A 76 -13.10 10.70 -15.16
C LYS A 76 -14.22 10.19 -14.27
N MET A 77 -14.02 9.01 -13.69
CA MET A 77 -14.98 8.40 -12.78
C MET A 77 -15.13 9.18 -11.47
N LEU A 78 -14.03 9.74 -10.95
CA LEU A 78 -14.05 10.57 -9.74
C LEU A 78 -14.51 12.02 -9.97
N ALA A 79 -14.40 12.56 -11.19
CA ALA A 79 -14.71 13.95 -11.50
C ALA A 79 -16.05 14.46 -10.93
N PRO A 80 -17.16 13.68 -10.93
CA PRO A 80 -18.42 14.12 -10.35
C PRO A 80 -18.38 14.39 -8.83
N SER A 81 -17.38 13.90 -8.09
CA SER A 81 -17.22 14.21 -6.67
C SER A 81 -16.74 15.64 -6.42
N GLY A 82 -16.22 16.32 -7.44
CA GLY A 82 -15.60 17.64 -7.30
C GLY A 82 -14.16 17.60 -6.78
N VAL A 83 -13.52 16.43 -6.72
CA VAL A 83 -12.12 16.28 -6.25
C VAL A 83 -11.11 16.93 -7.19
N LEU A 84 -11.45 17.05 -8.48
CA LEU A 84 -10.55 17.56 -9.52
C LEU A 84 -10.69 19.06 -9.72
N LYS A 85 -9.55 19.74 -9.89
CA LYS A 85 -9.47 21.15 -10.20
C LYS A 85 -10.24 21.46 -11.50
N PRO A 86 -11.22 22.39 -11.48
CA PRO A 86 -11.93 22.78 -12.69
C PRO A 86 -10.99 23.30 -13.79
N GLY A 87 -11.30 22.93 -15.04
CA GLY A 87 -10.52 23.36 -16.21
C GLY A 87 -9.22 22.59 -16.44
N THR A 88 -8.99 21.48 -15.73
CA THR A 88 -7.88 20.54 -15.98
C THR A 88 -8.40 19.27 -16.63
N ASP A 89 -7.54 18.57 -17.37
CA ASP A 89 -7.89 17.28 -17.95
C ASP A 89 -7.88 16.19 -16.87
N ALA A 90 -8.81 15.24 -16.95
CA ALA A 90 -8.93 14.18 -15.95
C ALA A 90 -7.62 13.39 -15.78
N VAL A 91 -6.89 13.14 -16.86
CA VAL A 91 -5.60 12.45 -16.83
C VAL A 91 -4.54 13.20 -16.01
N GLU A 92 -4.66 14.51 -15.81
CA GLU A 92 -3.73 15.27 -14.96
C GLU A 92 -3.94 14.93 -13.48
N GLY A 93 -5.17 14.63 -13.07
CA GLY A 93 -5.48 14.20 -11.70
C GLY A 93 -5.16 15.25 -10.64
N ILE A 94 -5.31 16.54 -10.98
CA ILE A 94 -4.96 17.67 -10.11
C ILE A 94 -6.09 17.88 -9.11
N PHE A 95 -5.76 17.82 -7.82
CA PHE A 95 -6.69 18.12 -6.73
C PHE A 95 -7.17 19.58 -6.78
N ASP A 96 -8.45 19.84 -6.54
CA ASP A 96 -9.00 21.20 -6.44
C ASP A 96 -8.59 21.84 -5.10
N PRO A 97 -7.69 22.84 -5.07
CA PRO A 97 -7.20 23.43 -3.82
C PRO A 97 -8.28 24.21 -3.05
N GLU A 98 -9.43 24.51 -3.68
CA GLU A 98 -10.57 25.16 -3.03
C GLU A 98 -11.45 24.17 -2.26
N ARG A 99 -11.12 22.87 -2.26
CA ARG A 99 -11.85 21.82 -1.55
C ARG A 99 -11.11 21.38 -0.30
N ASP A 100 -11.88 20.96 0.71
CA ASP A 100 -11.32 20.36 1.91
C ASP A 100 -10.84 18.93 1.61
N PRO A 101 -9.55 18.59 1.80
CA PRO A 101 -9.06 17.22 1.64
C PRO A 101 -9.79 16.19 2.49
N ALA A 102 -10.40 16.60 3.62
CA ALA A 102 -11.20 15.74 4.49
C ALA A 102 -12.45 15.15 3.78
N ASP A 103 -12.94 15.81 2.73
CA ASP A 103 -14.04 15.31 1.90
C ASP A 103 -13.63 14.13 1.01
N PHE A 104 -12.34 13.81 0.93
CA PHE A 104 -11.80 12.83 -0.01
C PHE A 104 -10.83 11.86 0.69
N PRO A 105 -11.31 11.07 1.67
CA PRO A 105 -10.46 10.22 2.48
C PRO A 105 -9.76 9.13 1.66
N GLY A 106 -8.59 8.68 2.12
CA GLY A 106 -7.88 7.57 1.50
C GLY A 106 -8.64 6.25 1.64
N ILE A 107 -9.00 5.61 0.51
CA ILE A 107 -9.65 4.30 0.52
C ILE A 107 -8.59 3.19 0.66
N GLY A 108 -8.91 2.17 1.46
CA GLY A 108 -8.04 1.01 1.70
C GLY A 108 -6.88 1.25 2.68
N ALA A 109 -6.81 2.42 3.32
CA ALA A 109 -5.73 2.80 4.23
C ALA A 109 -5.90 2.31 5.69
N GLY A 110 -6.93 1.49 5.97
CA GLY A 110 -7.24 1.04 7.33
C GLY A 110 -7.71 2.17 8.26
N ALA A 111 -8.16 1.81 9.46
CA ALA A 111 -8.77 2.71 10.45
C ALA A 111 -7.75 3.61 11.20
N THR A 112 -6.77 4.19 10.51
CA THR A 112 -6.03 5.35 11.03
C THR A 112 -7.00 6.53 11.13
N GLY A 113 -7.03 7.20 12.28
CA GLY A 113 -7.99 8.27 12.58
C GLY A 113 -8.08 9.31 11.47
N GLY A 114 -9.23 9.36 10.78
CA GLY A 114 -9.48 10.16 9.57
C GLY A 114 -9.90 9.35 8.34
N ASN A 115 -9.64 8.04 8.30
CA ASN A 115 -9.97 7.17 7.16
C ASN A 115 -11.34 6.44 7.28
N GLY A 116 -12.21 6.89 8.19
CA GLY A 116 -13.57 6.38 8.31
C GLY A 116 -14.47 6.90 7.18
N ARG A 117 -15.61 6.24 6.91
CA ARG A 117 -16.67 6.80 6.06
C ARG A 117 -17.05 8.19 6.61
N PRO A 118 -16.83 9.30 5.89
CA PRO A 118 -17.15 10.60 6.44
C PRO A 118 -18.67 10.81 6.43
N GLY A 119 -19.14 11.66 7.35
CA GLY A 119 -20.56 11.92 7.56
C GLY A 119 -21.19 12.89 6.55
N GLU A 120 -20.41 13.46 5.63
CA GLU A 120 -20.88 14.47 4.68
C GLU A 120 -21.19 13.89 3.29
N GLU A 121 -22.17 14.48 2.59
CA GLU A 121 -22.69 13.98 1.32
C GLU A 121 -21.62 13.94 0.20
N THR A 122 -20.75 14.95 0.14
CA THR A 122 -19.62 15.02 -0.81
C THR A 122 -18.66 13.84 -0.60
N ALA A 123 -18.33 13.58 0.66
CA ALA A 123 -17.45 12.49 1.04
C ALA A 123 -18.06 11.13 0.73
N LYS A 124 -19.36 10.96 0.97
CA LYS A 124 -20.09 9.77 0.56
C LYS A 124 -19.99 9.55 -0.95
N LYS A 125 -20.21 10.59 -1.76
CA LYS A 125 -20.13 10.49 -3.22
C LYS A 125 -18.75 10.08 -3.70
N PHE A 126 -17.70 10.69 -3.15
CA PHE A 126 -16.32 10.31 -3.48
C PHE A 126 -16.03 8.86 -3.12
N VAL A 127 -16.35 8.45 -1.89
CA VAL A 127 -16.14 7.06 -1.41
C VAL A 127 -16.89 6.07 -2.30
N ASP A 128 -18.15 6.34 -2.63
CA ASP A 128 -18.96 5.45 -3.47
C ASP A 128 -18.36 5.31 -4.88
N LEU A 129 -17.88 6.41 -5.50
CA LEU A 129 -17.21 6.36 -6.81
C LEU A 129 -15.86 5.64 -6.74
N ALA A 130 -15.06 5.88 -5.70
CA ALA A 130 -13.79 5.19 -5.48
C ALA A 130 -13.98 3.68 -5.27
N LEU A 131 -15.02 3.26 -4.55
CA LEU A 131 -15.39 1.85 -4.40
C LEU A 131 -15.85 1.25 -5.72
N GLN A 132 -16.70 1.94 -6.48
CA GLN A 132 -17.13 1.48 -7.80
C GLN A 132 -15.96 1.31 -8.77
N ALA A 133 -14.91 2.16 -8.69
CA ALA A 133 -13.74 2.07 -9.55
C ALA A 133 -13.01 0.72 -9.42
N HIS A 134 -13.06 0.07 -8.26
CA HIS A 134 -12.48 -1.26 -8.05
C HIS A 134 -13.16 -2.35 -8.88
N TYR A 135 -14.40 -2.11 -9.32
CA TYR A 135 -15.19 -3.06 -10.10
C TYR A 135 -15.28 -2.69 -11.59
N ALA A 136 -14.73 -1.54 -11.98
CA ALA A 136 -14.78 -1.08 -13.36
C ALA A 136 -13.92 -1.96 -14.28
N ASP A 137 -14.42 -2.26 -15.48
CA ASP A 137 -13.76 -3.15 -16.44
C ASP A 137 -12.35 -2.68 -16.81
N TRP A 138 -12.14 -1.36 -16.94
CA TRP A 138 -10.81 -0.80 -17.25
C TRP A 138 -9.78 -1.13 -16.17
N TYR A 139 -10.22 -1.25 -14.91
CA TYR A 139 -9.34 -1.55 -13.78
C TYR A 139 -9.21 -3.06 -13.60
N LYS A 140 -10.31 -3.72 -13.27
CA LYS A 140 -10.35 -5.13 -12.85
C LYS A 140 -9.95 -6.09 -13.97
N GLU A 141 -10.42 -5.83 -15.18
CA GLU A 141 -10.27 -6.77 -16.30
C GLU A 141 -9.14 -6.40 -17.25
N LYS A 142 -8.70 -5.13 -17.28
CA LYS A 142 -7.62 -4.67 -18.16
C LYS A 142 -6.35 -4.31 -17.41
N PHE A 143 -6.38 -3.32 -16.52
CA PHE A 143 -5.16 -2.82 -15.87
C PHE A 143 -4.57 -3.83 -14.86
N CYS A 144 -5.40 -4.41 -13.98
CA CYS A 144 -4.94 -5.41 -13.00
C CYS A 144 -4.53 -6.75 -13.63
N LYS A 145 -4.99 -7.03 -14.85
CA LYS A 145 -4.66 -8.24 -15.61
C LYS A 145 -3.69 -7.96 -16.75
N HIS A 146 -2.91 -6.89 -16.64
CA HIS A 146 -1.97 -6.51 -17.68
C HIS A 146 -0.94 -7.62 -17.93
N PRO A 147 -0.86 -8.19 -19.15
CA PRO A 147 -0.05 -9.38 -19.41
C PRO A 147 1.42 -9.16 -19.11
N VAL A 148 1.97 -7.99 -19.48
CA VAL A 148 3.37 -7.64 -19.20
C VAL A 148 3.74 -7.75 -17.71
N LEU A 149 2.84 -7.40 -16.79
CA LEU A 149 3.10 -7.53 -15.36
C LEU A 149 3.09 -8.99 -14.92
N LYS A 150 2.07 -9.75 -15.34
CA LYS A 150 1.95 -11.19 -15.01
C LYS A 150 3.16 -11.96 -15.55
N ASP A 151 3.50 -11.75 -16.81
CA ASP A 151 4.60 -12.43 -17.50
C ASP A 151 5.95 -12.09 -16.88
N PHE A 152 6.13 -10.84 -16.44
CA PHE A 152 7.34 -10.44 -15.73
C PHE A 152 7.45 -11.15 -14.38
N VAL A 153 6.38 -11.15 -13.57
CA VAL A 153 6.37 -11.84 -12.27
C VAL A 153 6.64 -13.33 -12.46
N ALA A 154 5.93 -13.99 -13.39
CA ALA A 154 6.10 -15.42 -13.65
C ALA A 154 7.54 -15.81 -14.02
N ARG A 155 8.23 -14.98 -14.81
CA ARG A 155 9.63 -15.20 -15.19
C ARG A 155 10.60 -14.93 -14.05
N MET A 156 10.40 -13.83 -13.32
CA MET A 156 11.27 -13.41 -12.21
C MET A 156 11.22 -14.45 -11.08
N THR A 157 10.02 -14.85 -10.66
CA THR A 157 9.86 -15.85 -9.59
C THR A 157 10.16 -17.29 -10.03
N GLY A 158 10.19 -17.56 -11.34
CA GLY A 158 10.35 -18.91 -11.89
C GLY A 158 9.12 -19.81 -11.68
N TRP A 159 7.97 -19.27 -11.27
CA TRP A 159 6.75 -20.05 -11.04
C TRP A 159 6.15 -20.60 -12.33
N GLY A 160 6.41 -19.94 -13.46
CA GLY A 160 5.80 -20.28 -14.75
C GLY A 160 4.37 -19.74 -14.88
N ASP A 161 3.89 -19.65 -16.11
CA ASP A 161 2.61 -18.99 -16.43
C ASP A 161 1.39 -19.69 -15.83
N GLU A 162 1.41 -21.02 -15.78
CA GLU A 162 0.33 -21.86 -15.26
C GLU A 162 0.16 -21.76 -13.73
N ASN A 163 1.26 -21.47 -13.01
CA ASN A 163 1.25 -21.33 -11.55
C ASN A 163 1.24 -19.87 -11.08
N THR A 164 1.23 -18.90 -12.00
CA THR A 164 1.18 -17.48 -11.66
C THR A 164 -0.24 -16.96 -11.83
N MET A 165 -0.88 -16.60 -10.72
CA MET A 165 -2.25 -16.08 -10.71
C MET A 165 -2.30 -14.65 -10.17
N THR A 166 -3.13 -13.81 -10.77
CA THR A 166 -3.44 -12.48 -10.23
C THR A 166 -4.46 -12.61 -9.10
N VAL A 167 -4.24 -11.91 -8.00
CA VAL A 167 -5.23 -11.81 -6.91
C VAL A 167 -6.51 -11.20 -7.46
N ARG A 168 -7.66 -11.83 -7.17
CA ARG A 168 -8.98 -11.38 -7.69
C ARG A 168 -9.38 -10.00 -7.17
N ARG A 169 -8.97 -9.69 -5.95
CA ARG A 169 -9.26 -8.42 -5.27
C ARG A 169 -7.97 -7.62 -5.14
N THR A 170 -7.90 -6.52 -5.88
CA THR A 170 -6.79 -5.57 -5.85
C THR A 170 -7.26 -4.27 -5.21
N LEU A 171 -6.33 -3.45 -4.73
CA LEU A 171 -6.64 -2.20 -4.02
C LEU A 171 -6.23 -0.99 -4.87
N LEU A 172 -7.19 -0.15 -5.25
CA LEU A 172 -6.91 1.22 -5.70
C LEU A 172 -6.71 2.09 -4.47
N ARG A 173 -5.58 2.79 -4.45
CA ARG A 173 -5.26 3.74 -3.39
C ARG A 173 -5.30 5.15 -3.94
N ASN A 174 -6.16 5.99 -3.36
CA ASN A 174 -6.14 7.42 -3.53
C ASN A 174 -5.52 8.09 -2.30
N ASN A 175 -4.63 9.04 -2.53
CA ASN A 175 -4.12 9.91 -1.48
C ASN A 175 -4.34 11.35 -1.93
N THR A 176 -5.06 12.11 -1.12
CA THR A 176 -5.16 13.56 -1.26
C THR A 176 -4.05 14.25 -0.47
N PRO A 177 -3.68 15.49 -0.82
CA PRO A 177 -2.69 16.25 -0.07
C PRO A 177 -3.02 16.30 1.42
N GLY A 178 -2.04 15.99 2.26
CA GLY A 178 -2.19 16.00 3.73
C GLY A 178 -2.70 14.69 4.35
N ASN A 179 -3.03 13.66 3.56
CA ASN A 179 -3.37 12.35 4.10
C ASN A 179 -2.20 11.73 4.89
N LYS A 180 -2.54 11.01 5.97
CA LYS A 180 -1.56 10.34 6.82
C LYS A 180 -1.08 9.04 6.19
N ALA A 181 0.17 8.69 6.47
CA ALA A 181 0.72 7.39 6.11
C ALA A 181 -0.03 6.25 6.81
N ILE A 182 -0.02 5.07 6.20
CA ILE A 182 -0.49 3.84 6.84
C ILE A 182 0.61 3.36 7.79
N GLY A 183 0.23 2.72 8.90
CA GLY A 183 1.19 2.10 9.82
C GLY A 183 2.03 1.04 9.12
N VAL A 184 3.26 0.85 9.63
CA VAL A 184 4.16 -0.18 9.13
C VAL A 184 3.52 -1.56 9.27
N HIS A 185 3.51 -2.32 8.19
CA HIS A 185 3.02 -3.70 8.13
C HIS A 185 3.72 -4.45 7.00
N TYR A 186 3.49 -5.75 6.92
CA TYR A 186 3.86 -6.61 5.80
C TYR A 186 2.62 -7.40 5.35
N ASP A 187 2.44 -7.60 4.05
CA ASP A 187 1.17 -8.12 3.51
C ASP A 187 0.88 -9.57 3.93
N GLN A 188 1.91 -10.38 4.16
CA GLN A 188 1.76 -11.80 4.51
C GLN A 188 0.91 -12.02 5.77
N ILE A 189 0.86 -11.06 6.71
CA ILE A 189 0.00 -11.18 7.90
C ILE A 189 -1.50 -11.28 7.53
N PHE A 190 -1.92 -10.62 6.44
CA PHE A 190 -3.30 -10.64 5.95
C PHE A 190 -3.58 -11.82 5.01
N LEU A 191 -2.52 -12.49 4.54
CA LEU A 191 -2.56 -13.62 3.62
C LEU A 191 -2.03 -14.91 4.27
N ARG A 192 -1.87 -14.94 5.60
CA ARG A 192 -1.18 -15.99 6.37
C ARG A 192 -1.81 -17.38 6.21
N TYR A 193 -3.07 -17.45 5.79
CA TYR A 193 -3.68 -18.73 5.45
C TYR A 193 -2.97 -19.45 4.29
N GLY A 194 -2.45 -18.69 3.34
CA GLY A 194 -1.64 -19.20 2.24
C GLY A 194 -0.14 -19.23 2.58
N GLU A 195 0.58 -20.12 1.91
CA GLU A 195 2.06 -20.12 1.93
C GLU A 195 2.59 -18.75 1.46
N PRO A 196 3.78 -18.30 1.94
CA PRO A 196 4.40 -17.01 1.58
C PRO A 196 4.91 -17.01 0.13
N THR A 197 3.98 -17.15 -0.80
CA THR A 197 4.14 -17.33 -2.25
C THR A 197 3.38 -16.22 -2.99
N SER A 198 3.23 -15.07 -2.34
CA SER A 198 2.61 -13.88 -2.91
C SER A 198 3.66 -12.81 -3.20
N VAL A 199 3.50 -12.11 -4.33
CA VAL A 199 4.30 -10.93 -4.68
C VAL A 199 3.36 -9.75 -4.84
N THR A 200 3.57 -8.70 -4.06
CA THR A 200 2.83 -7.45 -4.18
C THR A 200 3.47 -6.57 -5.24
N ALA A 201 2.71 -6.24 -6.29
CA ALA A 201 3.09 -5.25 -7.29
C ALA A 201 2.38 -3.92 -7.01
N TRP A 202 3.12 -2.90 -6.59
CA TRP A 202 2.58 -1.55 -6.42
C TRP A 202 2.87 -0.71 -7.67
N VAL A 203 1.81 -0.40 -8.42
CA VAL A 203 1.92 0.28 -9.71
C VAL A 203 1.38 1.71 -9.59
N PRO A 204 2.23 2.74 -9.72
CA PRO A 204 1.73 4.11 -9.76
C PRO A 204 0.94 4.35 -11.04
N VAL A 205 -0.27 4.90 -10.91
CA VAL A 205 -1.12 5.31 -12.04
C VAL A 205 -0.76 6.73 -12.51
N GLY A 206 0.50 6.95 -12.86
CA GLY A 206 1.06 8.26 -13.24
C GLY A 206 2.41 8.53 -12.60
N ASP A 207 2.94 9.73 -12.81
CA ASP A 207 4.18 10.17 -12.17
C ASP A 207 3.90 10.50 -10.70
N VAL A 208 4.84 10.14 -9.82
CA VAL A 208 4.76 10.33 -8.36
C VAL A 208 6.02 11.04 -7.90
N SER A 209 5.87 12.19 -7.24
CA SER A 209 6.97 12.91 -6.58
C SER A 209 7.28 12.29 -5.22
N LEU A 210 8.42 12.68 -4.60
CA LEU A 210 8.78 12.25 -3.24
C LEU A 210 7.70 12.58 -2.20
N THR A 211 6.96 13.67 -2.41
CA THR A 211 5.89 14.16 -1.53
C THR A 211 4.48 13.86 -2.07
N GLY A 212 4.37 13.19 -3.22
CA GLY A 212 3.10 12.84 -3.86
C GLY A 212 2.40 11.62 -3.25
N GLY A 213 2.92 11.11 -2.12
CA GLY A 213 2.54 9.83 -1.53
C GLY A 213 3.32 8.66 -2.13
N GLY A 214 2.72 7.46 -2.07
CA GLY A 214 3.36 6.22 -2.53
C GLY A 214 3.66 5.29 -1.37
N LEU A 215 4.83 4.66 -1.40
CA LEU A 215 5.29 3.70 -0.39
C LEU A 215 6.65 4.09 0.16
N ILE A 216 6.82 3.89 1.47
CA ILE A 216 8.12 3.86 2.14
C ILE A 216 8.37 2.41 2.53
N TYR A 217 9.53 1.86 2.13
CA TYR A 217 9.94 0.50 2.50
C TYR A 217 10.86 0.56 3.71
N LEU A 218 10.64 -0.36 4.66
CA LEU A 218 11.59 -0.59 5.74
C LEU A 218 12.73 -1.47 5.21
N GLU A 219 13.95 -0.94 5.23
CA GLU A 219 15.14 -1.70 4.86
C GLU A 219 15.24 -3.00 5.68
N ASN A 220 15.51 -4.13 5.01
CA ASN A 220 15.51 -5.47 5.59
C ASN A 220 14.18 -5.91 6.25
N GLY A 221 13.08 -5.21 5.97
CA GLY A 221 11.77 -5.49 6.56
C GLY A 221 11.23 -6.88 6.24
N HIS A 222 11.61 -7.48 5.10
CA HIS A 222 11.26 -8.86 4.73
C HIS A 222 11.91 -9.90 5.63
N THR A 223 13.16 -9.66 6.06
CA THR A 223 13.85 -10.53 7.04
C THR A 223 13.19 -10.45 8.40
N LEU A 224 12.94 -9.22 8.88
CA LEU A 224 12.21 -9.01 10.13
C LEU A 224 10.81 -9.65 10.09
N GLY A 225 10.08 -9.51 8.97
CA GLY A 225 8.77 -10.14 8.79
C GLY A 225 8.82 -11.66 8.94
N ARG A 226 9.82 -12.32 8.34
CA ARG A 226 10.03 -13.78 8.50
C ARG A 226 10.32 -14.17 9.95
N GLU A 227 11.13 -13.38 10.66
CA GLU A 227 11.41 -13.62 12.09
C GLU A 227 10.14 -13.51 12.94
N VAL A 228 9.32 -12.48 12.69
CA VAL A 228 8.03 -12.28 13.36
C VAL A 228 7.07 -13.44 13.09
N GLU A 229 6.95 -13.91 11.85
CA GLU A 229 6.09 -15.05 11.49
C GLU A 229 6.57 -16.36 12.13
N ALA A 230 7.89 -16.59 12.17
CA ALA A 230 8.48 -17.77 12.80
C ALA A 230 8.25 -17.77 14.31
N ASP A 231 8.47 -16.64 14.99
CA ASP A 231 8.22 -16.47 16.42
C ASP A 231 6.74 -16.63 16.75
N PHE A 232 5.84 -16.03 15.97
CA PHE A 232 4.40 -16.20 16.12
C PHE A 232 4.01 -17.67 16.01
N THR A 233 4.47 -18.36 14.97
CA THR A 233 4.14 -19.78 14.73
C THR A 233 4.66 -20.69 15.84
N ALA A 234 5.88 -20.43 16.34
CA ALA A 234 6.44 -21.18 17.47
C ALA A 234 5.61 -21.01 18.74
N LYS A 235 5.19 -19.77 19.05
CA LYS A 235 4.36 -19.46 20.21
C LYS A 235 2.94 -20.01 20.09
N ALA A 236 2.32 -19.93 18.91
CA ALA A 236 1.01 -20.52 18.63
C ALA A 236 1.01 -22.04 18.90
N LYS A 237 2.03 -22.74 18.40
CA LYS A 237 2.20 -24.18 18.68
C LYS A 237 2.40 -24.45 20.17
N ALA A 238 3.21 -23.65 20.85
CA ALA A 238 3.46 -23.78 22.29
C ALA A 238 2.21 -23.51 23.14
N SER A 239 1.29 -22.66 22.68
CA SER A 239 0.01 -22.41 23.34
C SER A 239 -1.07 -23.45 23.02
N GLY A 240 -0.75 -24.47 22.21
CA GLY A 240 -1.68 -25.54 21.85
C GLY A 240 -2.59 -25.22 20.68
N MET A 241 -2.33 -24.15 19.92
CA MET A 241 -3.06 -23.90 18.67
C MET A 241 -2.74 -24.98 17.65
N THR A 242 -3.76 -25.42 16.93
CA THR A 242 -3.59 -26.17 15.69
C THR A 242 -2.93 -25.30 14.62
N GLU A 243 -2.40 -25.94 13.57
CA GLU A 243 -1.83 -25.22 12.44
C GLU A 243 -2.87 -24.32 11.73
N GLU A 244 -4.11 -24.78 11.62
CA GLU A 244 -5.20 -24.01 11.01
C GLU A 244 -5.56 -22.77 11.83
N GLU A 245 -5.68 -22.89 13.15
CA GLU A 245 -5.89 -21.76 14.05
C GLU A 245 -4.74 -20.75 13.98
N ALA A 246 -3.49 -21.23 13.90
CA ALA A 246 -2.32 -20.36 13.78
C ALA A 246 -2.33 -19.57 12.45
N ARG A 247 -2.80 -20.19 11.37
CA ARG A 247 -2.88 -19.58 10.04
C ARG A 247 -3.93 -18.47 9.93
N VAL A 248 -5.02 -18.54 10.70
CA VAL A 248 -6.08 -17.50 10.73
C VAL A 248 -5.95 -16.52 11.89
N GLY A 249 -5.14 -16.82 12.89
CA GLY A 249 -4.92 -15.95 14.05
C GLY A 249 -3.92 -14.83 13.74
N THR A 250 -4.23 -13.61 14.15
CA THR A 250 -3.32 -12.43 14.07
C THR A 250 -2.80 -12.00 15.44
N ASP A 251 -3.40 -12.53 16.52
CA ASP A 251 -3.04 -12.24 17.91
C ASP A 251 -3.11 -13.52 18.76
N LEU A 252 -1.98 -13.91 19.38
CA LEU A 252 -1.91 -15.08 20.27
C LEU A 252 -2.76 -14.90 21.54
N ARG A 253 -3.11 -13.68 21.91
CA ARG A 253 -3.95 -13.38 23.09
C ARG A 253 -5.43 -13.70 22.85
N PHE A 254 -5.86 -13.88 21.60
CA PHE A 254 -7.22 -14.32 21.29
C PHE A 254 -7.51 -15.74 21.80
N VAL A 255 -6.45 -16.53 22.03
CA VAL A 255 -6.51 -17.92 22.52
C VAL A 255 -5.89 -18.09 23.91
N ASP A 256 -4.90 -17.27 24.28
CA ASP A 256 -4.44 -17.19 25.68
C ASP A 256 -5.39 -16.32 26.53
N SER A 257 -6.48 -16.94 26.99
CA SER A 257 -7.46 -16.29 27.88
C SER A 257 -6.91 -15.91 29.26
N SER A 258 -5.66 -16.27 29.58
CA SER A 258 -5.00 -15.87 30.84
C SER A 258 -4.60 -14.40 30.87
N LYS A 259 -4.61 -13.70 29.71
CA LYS A 259 -4.27 -12.28 29.59
C LYS A 259 -5.38 -11.52 28.86
N PRO A 260 -5.58 -10.23 29.18
CA PRO A 260 -6.45 -9.38 28.36
C PRO A 260 -5.88 -9.27 26.94
N TRP A 261 -6.72 -9.55 25.93
CA TRP A 261 -6.37 -9.40 24.52
C TRP A 261 -6.60 -7.96 24.04
N ASP A 262 -6.03 -7.62 22.87
CA ASP A 262 -6.11 -6.28 22.32
C ASP A 262 -7.47 -6.04 21.63
N LYS A 263 -8.34 -5.33 22.33
CA LYS A 263 -9.69 -5.02 21.88
C LYS A 263 -9.76 -4.09 20.66
N ARG A 264 -8.65 -3.52 20.19
CA ARG A 264 -8.65 -2.68 18.97
C ARG A 264 -8.96 -3.50 17.71
N TRP A 265 -8.75 -4.81 17.76
CA TRP A 265 -8.99 -5.75 16.66
C TRP A 265 -10.27 -6.56 16.84
N ASP A 266 -11.04 -6.27 17.89
CA ASP A 266 -12.31 -6.93 18.24
C ASP A 266 -13.45 -6.36 17.40
N LYS A 267 -13.36 -6.55 16.08
CA LYS A 267 -14.42 -6.20 15.14
C LYS A 267 -14.88 -7.45 14.42
N ASP A 268 -16.08 -7.89 14.76
CA ASP A 268 -16.78 -8.93 14.02
C ASP A 268 -17.11 -8.39 12.62
N TYR A 269 -16.42 -8.92 11.60
CA TYR A 269 -16.72 -8.60 10.21
C TYR A 269 -17.78 -9.55 9.67
N THR A 270 -18.80 -8.99 9.04
CA THR A 270 -19.85 -9.67 8.30
C THR A 270 -19.65 -9.49 6.79
N PHE A 271 -20.28 -10.33 5.98
CA PHE A 271 -20.10 -10.34 4.52
C PHE A 271 -20.40 -8.98 3.84
N ASP A 272 -21.12 -8.07 4.48
CA ASP A 272 -21.53 -6.77 3.94
C ASP A 272 -20.79 -5.57 4.55
N ASP A 273 -19.76 -5.78 5.38
CA ASP A 273 -19.00 -4.70 6.02
C ASP A 273 -18.09 -3.90 5.07
N GLY A 274 -18.21 -4.11 3.76
CA GLY A 274 -17.53 -3.33 2.73
C GLY A 274 -16.02 -3.54 2.68
N VAL A 275 -15.52 -4.60 3.30
CA VAL A 275 -14.11 -5.05 3.22
C VAL A 275 -13.88 -5.95 2.06
#